data_AF-A0A3B1JRT1-F1
#
_entry.id   AF-A0A3B1JRT1-F1
#
_cell.length_a   1.000
_cell.length_b   1.000
_cell.length_c   1.000
_cell.angle_alpha   90.00
_cell.angle_beta   90.00
_cell.angle_gamma   90.00
#
_symmetry.space_group_name_H-M   'P 1'
#
loop_
_entity.id
_entity.type
_entity.pdbx_description
1 polymer ?
#
loop_
_entity_poly.entity_id
_entity_poly.type
_entity_poly.pdbx_seq_one_letter_code
_entity_poly.pdbx_strand_id
1 'polypeptide(L)'
;MSCTVHIRPALLALGLCVLCTLLAAQPGDGQHVPVRCVCHKPLKKVQKQLSDLEVYLKRPGCHKDEIIVTVKESGKKVCLSPDGDQGKRILTCWHEMEKTKGDVKQCLKRRRRRPRRKHTRSKKKTL
;
A
#
# COMPACT_ATOMS: atom_id res chain seq x y z
N MET A 1 -10.57 -55.55 -42.70
CA MET A 1 -10.21 -55.60 -41.26
C MET A 1 -8.84 -54.95 -41.09
N SER A 2 -8.75 -53.61 -41.11
CA SER A 2 -7.45 -52.91 -41.10
C SER A 2 -7.37 -51.79 -40.04
N CYS A 3 -8.40 -51.66 -39.20
CA CYS A 3 -8.50 -50.53 -38.26
C CYS A 3 -7.67 -50.73 -36.99
N THR A 4 -7.32 -51.97 -36.62
CA THR A 4 -6.58 -52.27 -35.38
C THR A 4 -5.07 -52.02 -35.46
N VAL A 5 -4.51 -51.90 -36.67
CA VAL A 5 -3.06 -51.75 -36.88
C VAL A 5 -2.59 -50.31 -36.69
N HIS A 6 -3.44 -49.31 -36.99
CA HIS A 6 -3.13 -47.89 -36.78
C HIS A 6 -3.48 -47.38 -35.37
N ILE A 7 -4.34 -48.09 -34.64
CA ILE A 7 -4.73 -47.72 -33.26
C ILE A 7 -3.58 -47.96 -32.28
N ARG A 8 -2.82 -49.06 -32.44
CA ARG A 8 -1.66 -49.41 -31.59
C ARG A 8 -0.52 -48.38 -31.63
N PRO A 9 -0.02 -47.92 -32.79
CA PRO A 9 1.01 -46.89 -32.84
C PRO A 9 0.49 -45.52 -32.39
N ALA A 10 -0.79 -45.21 -32.63
CA ALA A 10 -1.41 -43.98 -32.14
C ALA A 10 -1.51 -43.95 -30.61
N LEU A 11 -1.89 -45.07 -29.96
CA LEU A 11 -1.92 -45.18 -28.50
C LEU A 11 -0.53 -45.05 -27.88
N LEU A 12 0.48 -45.68 -28.51
CA LEU A 12 1.87 -45.58 -28.07
C LEU A 12 2.41 -44.15 -28.21
N ALA A 13 2.11 -43.47 -29.32
CA ALA A 13 2.50 -42.09 -29.53
C ALA A 13 1.85 -41.15 -28.51
N LEU A 14 0.55 -41.34 -28.21
CA LEU A 14 -0.16 -40.59 -27.17
C LEU A 14 0.45 -40.82 -25.79
N GLY A 15 0.73 -42.08 -25.44
CA GLY A 15 1.39 -42.42 -24.18
C GLY A 15 2.77 -41.80 -24.04
N LEU A 16 3.58 -41.83 -25.10
CA LEU A 16 4.91 -41.21 -25.12
C LEU A 16 4.82 -39.68 -25.00
N CYS A 17 3.86 -39.04 -25.69
CA CYS A 17 3.62 -37.60 -25.58
C CYS A 17 3.24 -37.18 -24.15
N VAL A 18 2.34 -37.93 -23.50
CA VAL A 18 1.93 -37.65 -22.11
C VAL A 18 3.09 -37.85 -21.13
N LEU A 19 3.92 -38.86 -21.34
CA LEU A 19 5.10 -39.09 -20.51
C LEU A 19 6.14 -37.95 -20.67
N CYS A 20 6.35 -37.48 -21.89
CA CYS A 20 7.27 -36.36 -22.17
C CYS A 20 6.81 -35.05 -21.51
N THR A 21 5.51 -34.73 -21.50
CA THR A 21 5.02 -33.50 -20.87
C THR A 21 5.12 -33.55 -19.34
N LEU A 22 4.92 -34.72 -18.73
CA LEU A 22 5.11 -34.92 -17.29
C LEU A 22 6.57 -34.78 -16.87
N LEU A 23 7.51 -35.29 -17.68
CA LEU A 23 8.95 -35.18 -17.42
C LEU A 23 9.49 -33.76 -17.66
N ALA A 24 8.91 -33.03 -18.60
CA ALA A 24 9.30 -31.65 -18.90
C ALA A 24 8.71 -30.62 -17.93
N ALA A 25 7.83 -31.03 -17.02
CA ALA A 25 7.27 -30.17 -15.98
C ALA A 25 8.34 -29.88 -14.91
N GLN A 26 9.22 -28.92 -15.22
CA GLN A 26 10.07 -28.33 -14.19
C GLN A 26 9.19 -27.52 -13.21
N PRO A 27 9.46 -27.57 -11.90
CA PRO A 27 8.90 -26.60 -10.99
C PRO A 27 9.35 -25.22 -11.48
N GLY A 28 8.41 -24.40 -11.92
CA GLY A 28 8.70 -23.03 -12.30
C GLY A 28 9.22 -22.30 -11.07
N ASP A 29 10.51 -21.97 -11.05
CA ASP A 29 11.09 -21.09 -10.04
C ASP A 29 10.52 -19.70 -10.33
N GLY A 30 9.37 -19.41 -9.70
CA GLY A 30 8.71 -18.12 -9.81
C GLY A 30 9.70 -17.07 -9.36
N GLN A 31 10.13 -16.20 -10.30
CA GLN A 31 11.10 -15.15 -10.07
C GLN A 31 10.84 -14.46 -8.73
N HIS A 32 11.69 -14.73 -7.74
CA HIS A 32 11.57 -14.12 -6.42
C HIS A 32 11.88 -12.63 -6.56
N VAL A 33 10.84 -11.82 -6.75
CA VAL A 33 10.97 -10.37 -6.75
C VAL A 33 11.21 -9.97 -5.29
N PRO A 34 12.42 -9.49 -4.93
CA PRO A 34 12.69 -9.11 -3.56
C PRO A 34 11.70 -8.03 -3.15
N VAL A 35 10.90 -8.32 -2.12
CA VAL A 35 9.93 -7.36 -1.59
C VAL A 35 10.70 -6.16 -1.07
N ARG A 36 10.46 -4.97 -1.62
CA ARG A 36 11.08 -3.71 -1.21
C ARG A 36 9.99 -2.73 -0.79
N CYS A 37 10.36 -1.73 0.00
CA CYS A 37 9.50 -0.58 0.26
C CYS A 37 9.01 0.06 -1.05
N VAL A 38 7.73 0.42 -1.11
CA VAL A 38 7.14 1.15 -2.25
C VAL A 38 7.72 2.57 -2.33
N CYS A 39 8.02 3.16 -1.17
CA CYS A 39 8.51 4.52 -1.01
C CYS A 39 10.03 4.57 -0.79
N HIS A 40 10.74 5.14 -1.77
CA HIS A 40 12.19 5.37 -1.68
C HIS A 40 12.57 6.69 -1.02
N LYS A 41 11.92 7.80 -1.43
CA LYS A 41 12.23 9.16 -0.96
C LYS A 41 10.96 9.87 -0.49
N PRO A 42 10.46 9.57 0.71
CA PRO A 42 9.23 10.17 1.23
C PRO A 42 9.44 11.66 1.58
N LEU A 43 8.44 12.48 1.26
CA LEU A 43 8.43 13.91 1.60
C LEU A 43 8.08 14.08 3.09
N LYS A 44 8.73 15.01 3.79
CA LYS A 44 8.36 15.34 5.19
C LYS A 44 7.00 16.03 5.29
N LYS A 45 6.60 16.75 4.23
CA LYS A 45 5.37 17.54 4.19
C LYS A 45 4.90 17.74 2.75
N VAL A 46 3.59 17.66 2.55
CA VAL A 46 2.89 18.05 1.32
C VAL A 46 2.00 19.24 1.65
N GLN A 47 2.26 20.39 1.01
CA GLN A 47 1.52 21.63 1.26
C GLN A 47 0.15 21.67 0.57
N LYS A 48 0.04 20.94 -0.55
CA LYS A 48 -1.17 20.86 -1.38
C LYS A 48 -2.28 20.07 -0.65
N GLN A 49 -3.52 20.26 -1.12
CA GLN A 49 -4.65 19.48 -0.60
C GLN A 49 -4.54 18.02 -1.05
N LEU A 50 -4.91 17.11 -0.15
CA LEU A 50 -4.85 15.67 -0.36
C LEU A 50 -6.28 15.15 -0.52
N SER A 51 -6.48 14.20 -1.42
CA SER A 51 -7.78 13.59 -1.73
C SER A 51 -7.91 12.14 -1.27
N ASP A 52 -6.79 11.43 -1.16
CA ASP A 52 -6.78 9.99 -0.85
C ASP A 52 -5.57 9.61 0.01
N LEU A 53 -5.69 8.50 0.74
CA LEU A 53 -4.75 8.01 1.74
C LEU A 53 -4.65 6.49 1.67
N GLU A 54 -3.45 5.99 1.44
CA GLU A 54 -3.08 4.58 1.50
C GLU A 54 -1.94 4.42 2.52
N VAL A 55 -2.04 3.44 3.40
CA VAL A 55 -1.00 3.14 4.39
C VAL A 55 -0.61 1.67 4.26
N TYR A 56 0.69 1.43 4.08
CA TYR A 56 1.27 0.11 4.19
C TYR A 56 2.05 0.03 5.49
N LEU A 57 1.67 -0.88 6.38
CA LEU A 57 2.43 -1.13 7.60
C LEU A 57 3.79 -1.75 7.27
N LYS A 58 4.69 -1.86 8.25
CA LYS A 58 5.90 -2.68 8.13
C LYS A 58 5.58 -4.12 7.67
N ARG A 59 6.38 -4.65 6.74
CA ARG A 59 6.29 -6.02 6.18
C ARG A 59 7.67 -6.62 5.93
N PRO A 60 7.79 -7.94 5.70
CA PRO A 60 9.02 -8.53 5.15
C PRO A 60 9.48 -7.74 3.92
N GLY A 61 10.74 -7.29 3.91
CA GLY A 61 11.26 -6.46 2.83
C GLY A 61 11.06 -4.93 2.96
N CYS A 62 10.26 -4.48 3.95
CA CYS A 62 10.16 -3.06 4.30
C CYS A 62 9.91 -2.86 5.81
N HIS A 63 10.95 -2.43 6.54
CA HIS A 63 10.92 -2.29 8.01
C HIS A 63 10.28 -0.98 8.51
N LYS A 64 9.59 -0.24 7.65
CA LYS A 64 8.95 1.03 7.97
C LYS A 64 7.52 1.08 7.45
N ASP A 65 6.68 1.83 8.13
CA ASP A 65 5.34 2.14 7.63
C ASP A 65 5.46 3.17 6.48
N GLU A 66 4.65 2.99 5.45
CA GLU A 66 4.65 3.80 4.24
C GLU A 66 3.31 4.50 4.12
N ILE A 67 3.36 5.83 4.02
CA ILE A 67 2.17 6.67 3.86
C ILE A 67 2.17 7.21 2.44
N ILE A 68 1.16 6.84 1.66
CA ILE A 68 0.98 7.32 0.29
C ILE A 68 -0.28 8.18 0.26
N VAL A 69 -0.14 9.39 -0.26
CA VAL A 69 -1.24 10.34 -0.36
C VAL A 69 -1.42 10.78 -1.80
N THR A 70 -2.68 11.00 -2.20
CA THR A 70 -2.99 11.54 -3.53
C THR A 70 -3.19 13.04 -3.44
N VAL A 71 -2.47 13.81 -4.26
CA VAL A 71 -2.63 15.27 -4.35
C VAL A 71 -3.89 15.58 -5.15
N LYS A 72 -4.84 16.30 -4.54
CA LYS A 72 -6.17 16.57 -5.12
C LYS A 72 -6.13 17.29 -6.47
N GLU A 73 -5.24 18.28 -6.59
CA GLU A 73 -5.11 19.12 -7.81
C GLU A 73 -4.54 18.34 -9.00
N SER A 74 -3.60 17.42 -8.74
CA SER A 74 -2.84 16.76 -9.81
C SER A 74 -3.17 15.27 -9.97
N GLY A 75 -3.90 14.66 -9.03
CA GLY A 75 -4.11 13.22 -8.96
C GLY A 75 -2.85 12.39 -8.66
N LYS A 76 -1.69 13.03 -8.46
CA LYS A 76 -0.41 12.36 -8.27
C LYS A 76 -0.32 11.72 -6.89
N LYS A 77 0.09 10.45 -6.83
CA LYS A 77 0.46 9.75 -5.60
C LYS A 77 1.86 10.19 -5.17
N VAL A 78 2.00 10.56 -3.91
CA VAL A 78 3.29 10.95 -3.31
C VAL A 78 3.47 10.26 -1.97
N CYS A 79 4.70 9.85 -1.68
CA CYS A 79 5.07 9.29 -0.40
C CYS A 79 5.28 10.39 0.64
N LEU A 80 4.73 10.18 1.83
CA LEU A 80 4.91 11.04 3.00
C LEU A 80 5.68 10.28 4.08
N SER A 81 6.62 10.95 4.74
CA SER A 81 7.46 10.32 5.76
C SER A 81 6.67 10.19 7.08
N PRO A 82 6.67 9.00 7.72
CA PRO A 82 6.01 8.81 9.01
C PRO A 82 6.67 9.62 10.15
N ASP A 83 7.93 10.05 9.97
CA ASP A 83 8.69 10.80 10.97
C ASP A 83 8.36 12.31 10.99
N GLY A 84 7.78 12.84 9.91
CA GLY A 84 7.36 14.25 9.84
C GLY A 84 6.05 14.51 10.59
N ASP A 85 5.84 15.74 11.08
CA ASP A 85 4.62 16.13 11.82
C ASP A 85 3.32 15.78 11.07
N GLN A 86 3.31 15.99 9.75
CA GLN A 86 2.15 15.69 8.93
C GLN A 86 1.93 14.18 8.82
N GLY A 87 2.99 13.41 8.58
CA GLY A 87 2.91 11.95 8.46
C GLY A 87 2.51 11.31 9.78
N LYS A 88 3.16 11.69 10.89
CA LYS A 88 2.83 11.21 12.23
C LYS A 88 1.35 11.43 12.57
N ARG A 89 0.83 12.64 12.32
CA ARG A 89 -0.59 12.96 12.56
C ARG A 89 -1.52 12.10 11.71
N ILE A 90 -1.21 11.91 10.43
CA ILE A 90 -2.02 11.10 9.52
C ILE A 90 -2.00 9.64 9.99
N LEU A 91 -0.82 9.10 10.31
CA LEU A 91 -0.64 7.71 10.75
C LEU A 91 -1.37 7.42 12.06
N THR A 92 -1.30 8.32 13.05
CA THR A 92 -2.06 8.17 14.30
C THR A 92 -3.57 8.12 14.05
N CYS A 93 -4.10 9.04 13.24
CA CYS A 93 -5.52 9.03 12.89
C CYS A 93 -5.89 7.77 12.09
N TRP A 94 -5.03 7.32 11.18
CA TRP A 94 -5.26 6.12 10.39
C TRP A 94 -5.37 4.89 11.30
N HIS A 95 -4.50 4.73 12.31
CA HIS A 95 -4.62 3.63 13.27
C HIS A 95 -5.94 3.66 14.07
N GLU A 96 -6.44 4.85 14.42
CA GLU A 96 -7.74 4.98 15.07
C GLU A 96 -8.89 4.56 14.15
N MET A 97 -8.87 5.02 12.90
CA MET A 97 -9.89 4.68 11.91
C MET A 97 -9.84 3.21 11.50
N GLU A 98 -8.66 2.61 11.38
CA GLU A 98 -8.51 1.19 11.05
C GLU A 98 -9.13 0.30 12.13
N LYS A 99 -8.92 0.63 13.41
CA LYS A 99 -9.52 -0.10 14.54
C LYS A 99 -11.04 -0.01 14.56
N THR A 100 -11.59 1.17 14.25
CA THR A 100 -13.04 1.40 14.26
C THR A 100 -13.70 1.14 12.91
N LYS A 101 -12.93 0.72 11.90
CA LYS A 101 -13.36 0.60 10.48
C LYS A 101 -14.02 1.88 9.96
N GLY A 102 -13.50 3.03 10.37
CA GLY A 102 -13.95 4.35 9.97
C GLY A 102 -13.38 4.82 8.62
N ASP A 103 -13.84 5.98 8.14
CA ASP A 103 -13.35 6.59 6.91
C ASP A 103 -11.97 7.25 7.11
N VAL A 104 -10.92 6.57 6.63
CA VAL A 104 -9.52 7.02 6.72
C VAL A 104 -9.26 8.35 6.00
N LYS A 105 -10.06 8.76 5.00
CA LYS A 105 -9.89 10.03 4.29
C LYS A 105 -10.13 11.23 5.21
N GLN A 106 -10.84 11.04 6.31
CA GLN A 106 -11.02 12.08 7.33
C GLN A 106 -9.69 12.52 7.96
N CYS A 107 -8.67 11.65 7.98
CA CYS A 107 -7.34 11.95 8.51
C CYS A 107 -6.60 13.04 7.70
N LEU A 108 -7.00 13.24 6.43
CA LEU A 108 -6.45 14.26 5.55
C LEU A 108 -7.00 15.67 5.86
N LYS A 109 -8.16 15.77 6.54
CA LYS A 109 -8.78 17.05 6.86
C LYS A 109 -7.86 17.84 7.76
N ARG A 110 -7.44 19.06 7.36
CA ARG A 110 -6.68 19.97 8.22
C ARG A 110 -7.47 20.15 9.52
N ARG A 111 -6.91 19.70 10.65
CA ARG A 111 -7.37 20.16 11.97
C ARG A 111 -7.23 21.68 11.93
N ARG A 112 -8.34 22.42 11.76
CA ARG A 112 -8.34 23.87 11.97
C ARG A 112 -7.74 24.05 13.36
N ARG A 113 -6.63 24.80 13.47
CA ARG A 113 -6.10 25.16 14.79
C ARG A 113 -7.29 25.77 15.54
N ARG A 114 -7.74 25.14 16.63
CA ARG A 114 -8.70 25.80 17.52
C ARG A 114 -8.09 27.17 17.84
N PRO A 115 -8.82 28.28 17.64
CA PRO A 115 -8.28 29.59 17.94
C PRO A 115 -7.77 29.55 19.38
N ARG A 116 -6.49 29.88 19.57
CA ARG A 116 -5.87 29.95 20.90
C ARG A 116 -6.71 30.95 21.69
N ARG A 117 -7.50 30.50 22.66
CA ARG A 117 -8.23 31.38 23.59
C ARG A 117 -7.19 32.33 24.17
N LYS A 118 -7.18 33.59 23.73
CA LYS A 118 -6.35 34.63 24.34
C LYS A 118 -6.88 34.77 25.77
N HIS A 119 -6.11 34.33 26.76
CA HIS A 119 -6.38 34.65 28.14
C HIS A 119 -6.19 36.17 28.27
N THR A 120 -7.27 36.94 28.21
CA THR A 120 -7.24 38.36 28.53
C THR A 120 -6.86 38.47 30.00
N ARG A 121 -5.67 39.01 30.27
CA ARG A 121 -5.23 39.35 31.62
C ARG A 121 -6.05 40.58 32.04
N SER A 122 -7.04 40.37 32.91
CA SER A 122 -7.86 41.44 33.46
C SER A 122 -6.94 42.45 34.16
N LYS A 123 -6.81 43.67 33.62
CA LYS A 123 -6.19 44.79 34.33
C LYS A 123 -7.12 45.18 35.46
N LYS A 124 -6.82 44.74 36.68
CA LYS A 124 -7.46 45.24 37.91
C LYS A 124 -7.08 46.73 38.01
N LYS A 125 -8.05 47.63 37.82
CA LYS A 125 -7.90 49.06 38.10
C LYS A 125 -7.66 49.21 39.60
N THR A 126 -6.54 49.83 39.97
CA THR A 126 -6.28 50.32 41.32
C THR A 126 -7.18 51.54 41.55
N LEU A 127 -7.78 51.59 42.74
CA LEU A 127 -8.57 52.70 43.29
C LEU A 127 -7.77 54.00 43.34
#